data_AF-A0A935V8E9-F1
#
_entry.id   AF-A0A935V8E9-F1
#
_cell.length_a   1.000
_cell.length_b   1.000
_cell.length_c   1.000
_cell.angle_alpha   90.00
_cell.angle_beta   90.00
_cell.angle_gamma   90.00
#
_symmetry.space_group_name_H-M   'P 1'
#
loop_
_entity.id
_entity.type
_entity.pdbx_description
1 polymer ?
#
loop_
_entity_poly.entity_id
_entity_poly.type
_entity_poly.pdbx_seq_one_letter_code
_entity_poly.pdbx_strand_id
1 'polypeptide(L)'
;MARTLASKLECRVIPLGHPEQKERLSRLEVLLSSVPSGLSRDTLLEVVLLLSQCDLFIADNTDAFHFAVAMDVPTVGLFRAEVPPCWIPSGRAHVRILTLESDGRVDPEALLAAVEAVVGPRRRTSGVAPVVSAPEAEAGTTPAAPVAPEPPAVSDATSL
;
A
#
# COMPACT_ATOMS: atom_id res chain seq x y z
N MET A 1 -14.70 -17.58 -1.13
CA MET A 1 -13.31 -17.40 -0.67
C MET A 1 -13.21 -16.48 0.53
N ALA A 2 -13.52 -15.18 0.41
CA ALA A 2 -13.37 -14.24 1.53
C ALA A 2 -14.18 -14.63 2.79
N ARG A 3 -15.40 -15.18 2.67
CA ARG A 3 -16.14 -15.74 3.82
C ARG A 3 -15.45 -16.94 4.46
N THR A 4 -14.89 -17.84 3.65
CA THR A 4 -14.18 -19.03 4.11
C THR A 4 -12.93 -18.65 4.89
N LEU A 5 -12.22 -17.60 4.46
CA LEU A 5 -11.09 -17.03 5.19
C LEU A 5 -11.56 -16.40 6.50
N ALA A 6 -12.61 -15.58 6.46
CA ALA A 6 -13.16 -14.94 7.65
C ALA A 6 -13.57 -15.96 8.72
N SER A 7 -14.19 -17.07 8.33
CA SER A 7 -14.62 -18.11 9.27
C SER A 7 -13.47 -18.97 9.79
N LYS A 8 -12.47 -19.28 8.95
CA LYS A 8 -11.32 -20.13 9.37
C LYS A 8 -10.30 -19.36 10.21
N LEU A 9 -10.11 -18.07 9.94
CA LEU A 9 -9.11 -17.24 10.59
C LEU A 9 -9.71 -16.34 11.69
N GLU A 10 -11.02 -16.46 11.95
CA GLU A 10 -11.78 -15.57 12.86
C GLU A 10 -11.43 -14.07 12.65
N CYS A 11 -11.28 -13.68 11.38
CA CYS A 11 -10.72 -12.39 11.00
C CYS A 11 -11.76 -11.45 10.42
N ARG A 12 -11.45 -10.15 10.48
CA ARG A 12 -12.23 -9.11 9.83
C ARG A 12 -11.68 -8.86 8.43
N VAL A 13 -12.53 -9.02 7.41
CA VAL A 13 -12.15 -8.73 6.03
C VAL A 13 -12.51 -7.29 5.70
N ILE A 14 -11.52 -6.52 5.24
CA ILE A 14 -11.69 -5.14 4.77
C ILE A 14 -11.37 -5.12 3.26
N PRO A 15 -12.39 -5.07 2.39
CA PRO A 15 -12.17 -4.90 0.96
C PRO A 15 -11.43 -3.60 0.67
N LEU A 16 -10.42 -3.63 -0.19
CA LEU A 16 -9.72 -2.44 -0.67
C LEU A 16 -9.86 -2.36 -2.19
N GLY A 17 -10.15 -1.18 -2.72
CA GLY A 17 -10.30 -0.96 -4.16
C GLY A 17 -10.36 0.52 -4.48
N HIS A 18 -10.15 0.85 -5.77
CA HIS A 18 -10.25 2.24 -6.23
C HIS A 18 -11.68 2.77 -6.19
N PRO A 19 -11.87 4.11 -6.05
CA PRO A 19 -13.19 4.74 -6.07
C PRO A 19 -14.02 4.39 -7.33
N GLU A 20 -13.37 4.19 -8.48
CA GLU A 20 -14.01 3.79 -9.73
C GLU A 20 -14.65 2.39 -9.68
N GLN A 21 -14.21 1.55 -8.74
CA GLN A 21 -14.71 0.18 -8.56
C GLN A 21 -15.77 0.07 -7.47
N LYS A 22 -16.37 1.20 -7.07
CA LYS A 22 -17.35 1.29 -5.98
C LYS A 22 -18.45 0.25 -6.07
N GLU A 23 -18.99 -0.02 -7.26
CA GLU A 23 -20.05 -1.01 -7.43
C GLU A 23 -19.58 -2.44 -7.13
N ARG A 24 -18.39 -2.84 -7.61
CA ARG A 24 -17.81 -4.15 -7.29
C ARG A 24 -17.50 -4.26 -5.80
N LEU A 25 -16.99 -3.19 -5.20
CA LEU A 25 -16.68 -3.12 -3.78
C LEU A 25 -17.95 -3.28 -2.93
N SER A 26 -19.01 -2.52 -3.24
CA SER A 26 -20.29 -2.62 -2.52
C SER A 26 -20.92 -4.01 -2.65
N ARG A 27 -20.84 -4.65 -3.83
CA ARG A 27 -21.30 -6.04 -3.99
C ARG A 27 -20.52 -6.99 -3.08
N LEU A 28 -19.20 -6.82 -2.98
CA LEU A 28 -18.35 -7.63 -2.10
C LEU A 28 -18.65 -7.36 -0.61
N GLU A 29 -18.88 -6.11 -0.23
CA GLU A 29 -19.24 -5.72 1.14
C GLU A 29 -20.56 -6.35 1.59
N VAL A 30 -21.59 -6.33 0.74
CA VAL A 30 -22.87 -7.01 1.00
C VAL A 30 -22.66 -8.51 1.23
N LEU A 31 -21.79 -9.14 0.44
CA LEU A 31 -21.45 -10.55 0.61
C LEU A 31 -20.64 -10.83 1.88
N LEU A 32 -19.94 -9.84 2.46
CA LEU A 32 -19.12 -10.03 3.65
C LEU A 32 -19.87 -9.71 4.95
N SER A 33 -21.00 -8.99 4.87
CA SER A 33 -21.95 -8.70 5.96
C SER A 33 -21.37 -8.03 7.22
N SER A 34 -20.07 -7.73 7.28
CA SER A 34 -19.32 -7.29 8.49
C SER A 34 -18.24 -6.23 8.21
N VAL A 35 -18.22 -5.68 7.00
CA VAL A 35 -17.27 -4.62 6.63
C VAL A 35 -17.64 -3.34 7.39
N PRO A 36 -16.68 -2.67 8.07
CA PRO A 36 -16.96 -1.37 8.67
C PRO A 36 -17.34 -0.39 7.56
N SER A 37 -18.59 0.07 7.58
CA SER A 37 -19.04 1.17 6.74
C SER A 37 -18.36 2.47 7.17
N GLY A 38 -17.90 3.28 6.21
CA GLY A 38 -17.43 4.65 6.47
C GLY A 38 -15.91 4.84 6.57
N LEU A 39 -15.10 3.83 6.26
CA LEU A 39 -13.65 4.02 6.13
C LEU A 39 -13.33 4.61 4.75
N SER A 40 -13.05 5.91 4.69
CA SER A 40 -12.57 6.55 3.46
C SER A 40 -11.15 6.09 3.13
N ARG A 41 -10.88 5.91 1.84
CA ARG A 41 -9.62 5.35 1.29
C ARG A 41 -9.28 6.07 -0.02
N ASP A 42 -9.62 7.35 -0.07
CA ASP A 42 -9.56 8.18 -1.27
C ASP A 42 -8.13 8.68 -1.52
N THR A 43 -7.29 8.66 -0.48
CA THR A 43 -5.89 9.07 -0.54
C THR A 43 -4.94 7.90 -0.36
N LEU A 44 -3.75 8.01 -0.96
CA LEU A 44 -2.66 7.06 -0.77
C LEU A 44 -2.28 6.91 0.72
N LEU A 45 -2.29 8.03 1.46
CA LEU A 45 -1.96 8.03 2.89
C LEU A 45 -2.95 7.17 3.69
N GLU A 46 -4.26 7.28 3.42
CA GLU A 46 -5.27 6.45 4.09
C GLU A 46 -5.09 4.97 3.77
N VAL A 47 -4.75 4.63 2.52
CA VAL A 47 -4.46 3.24 2.12
C VAL A 47 -3.25 2.71 2.89
N VAL A 48 -2.17 3.46 2.95
CA VAL A 48 -0.94 3.09 3.69
C VAL A 48 -1.21 2.93 5.19
N LEU A 49 -1.95 3.86 5.79
CA LEU A 49 -2.33 3.78 7.20
C LEU A 49 -3.21 2.56 7.48
N LEU A 50 -4.18 2.25 6.61
CA LEU A 50 -4.99 1.06 6.73
C LEU A 50 -4.14 -0.22 6.64
N LEU A 51 -3.27 -0.30 5.63
CA LEU A 51 -2.38 -1.45 5.44
C LEU A 51 -1.49 -1.70 6.67
N SER A 52 -1.02 -0.63 7.34
CA SER A 52 -0.20 -0.76 8.56
C SER A 52 -0.91 -1.43 9.74
N GLN A 53 -2.24 -1.48 9.72
CA GLN A 53 -3.06 -2.08 10.77
C GLN A 53 -3.55 -3.50 10.42
N CYS A 54 -3.21 -4.00 9.23
CA CYS A 54 -3.62 -5.31 8.77
C CYS A 54 -2.66 -6.40 9.27
N ASP A 55 -3.21 -7.47 9.84
CA ASP A 55 -2.45 -8.69 10.17
C ASP A 55 -2.13 -9.53 8.93
N LEU A 56 -2.83 -9.28 7.82
CA LEU A 56 -2.69 -9.98 6.53
C LEU A 56 -3.23 -9.11 5.40
N PHE A 57 -2.53 -9.07 4.27
CA PHE A 57 -2.98 -8.45 3.04
C PHE A 57 -3.01 -9.47 1.88
N ILE A 58 -4.09 -9.49 1.10
CA ILE A 58 -4.24 -10.37 -0.07
C ILE A 58 -4.63 -9.50 -1.26
N ALA A 59 -3.83 -9.52 -2.32
CA ALA A 59 -4.06 -8.70 -3.51
C ALA A 59 -3.42 -9.29 -4.76
N ASP A 60 -3.89 -8.84 -5.93
CA ASP A 60 -3.18 -9.02 -7.21
C ASP A 60 -1.98 -8.03 -7.29
N ASN A 61 -1.21 -8.10 -8.37
CA ASN A 61 -0.09 -7.18 -8.65
C ASN A 61 -0.60 -5.73 -8.83
N THR A 62 -0.65 -5.02 -7.72
CA THR A 62 -1.16 -3.65 -7.59
C THR A 62 -0.18 -2.82 -6.76
N ASP A 63 -0.28 -1.48 -6.83
CA ASP A 63 0.57 -0.61 -6.01
C ASP A 63 0.40 -0.88 -4.51
N ALA A 64 -0.84 -1.15 -4.06
CA ALA A 64 -1.14 -1.51 -2.68
C ALA A 64 -0.43 -2.79 -2.22
N PHE A 65 -0.28 -3.78 -3.11
CA PHE A 65 0.50 -4.99 -2.83
C PHE A 65 1.97 -4.64 -2.57
N HIS A 66 2.57 -3.79 -3.40
CA HIS A 66 3.96 -3.38 -3.21
C HIS A 66 4.17 -2.55 -1.94
N PHE A 67 3.21 -1.71 -1.57
CA PHE A 67 3.23 -0.99 -0.29
C PHE A 67 3.16 -1.94 0.90
N ALA A 68 2.24 -2.90 0.91
CA ALA A 68 2.12 -3.89 1.98
C ALA A 68 3.44 -4.67 2.17
N VAL A 69 4.05 -5.10 1.07
CA VAL A 69 5.33 -5.80 1.07
C VAL A 69 6.47 -4.93 1.64
N ALA A 70 6.52 -3.64 1.26
CA ALA A 70 7.53 -2.71 1.73
C ALA A 70 7.40 -2.39 3.24
N MET A 71 6.19 -2.48 3.79
CA MET A 71 5.89 -2.20 5.20
C MET A 71 5.97 -3.44 6.11
N ASP A 72 6.49 -4.56 5.63
CA ASP A 72 6.57 -5.83 6.38
C ASP A 72 5.21 -6.40 6.81
N VAL A 73 4.13 -6.03 6.11
CA VAL A 73 2.79 -6.59 6.33
C VAL A 73 2.73 -8.00 5.72
N PRO A 74 2.31 -9.04 6.45
CA PRO A 74 2.13 -10.38 5.89
C PRO A 74 1.26 -10.34 4.64
N THR A 75 1.80 -10.78 3.50
CA THR A 75 1.15 -10.55 2.20
C THR A 75 1.10 -11.82 1.35
N VAL A 76 -0.08 -12.10 0.79
CA VAL A 76 -0.27 -13.10 -0.26
C VAL A 76 -0.62 -12.41 -1.58
N GLY A 77 0.26 -12.54 -2.56
CA GLY A 77 0.07 -12.05 -3.92
C GLY A 77 -0.64 -13.09 -4.80
N LEU A 78 -1.66 -12.68 -5.55
CA LEU A 78 -2.38 -13.50 -6.51
C LEU A 78 -2.01 -13.07 -7.93
N PHE A 79 -1.01 -13.69 -8.53
CA PHE A 79 -0.38 -13.20 -9.77
C PHE A 79 -0.75 -14.07 -10.95
N ARG A 80 -0.85 -13.49 -12.15
CA ARG A 80 -0.95 -14.28 -13.38
C ARG A 80 0.43 -14.80 -13.81
N ALA A 81 0.46 -15.86 -14.62
CA ALA A 81 1.71 -16.46 -15.09
C ALA A 81 2.55 -15.49 -15.95
N GLU A 82 1.92 -14.50 -16.57
CA GLU A 82 2.55 -13.55 -17.48
C GLU A 82 3.18 -12.34 -16.77
N VAL A 83 3.11 -12.26 -15.44
CA VAL A 83 3.69 -11.14 -14.69
C VAL A 83 5.22 -11.17 -14.80
N PRO A 84 5.88 -10.08 -15.24
CA PRO A 84 7.34 -10.07 -15.38
C PRO A 84 8.05 -10.26 -14.03
N PRO A 85 9.18 -11.00 -13.98
CA PRO A 85 9.89 -11.27 -12.72
C PRO A 85 10.33 -10.03 -11.93
N CYS A 86 10.54 -8.88 -12.59
CA CYS A 86 10.90 -7.64 -11.92
C CYS A 86 9.79 -7.08 -11.01
N TRP A 87 8.54 -7.50 -11.21
CA TRP A 87 7.39 -7.12 -10.38
C TRP A 87 7.09 -8.13 -9.27
N ILE A 88 7.88 -9.20 -9.15
CA ILE A 88 7.66 -10.25 -8.15
C ILE A 88 8.66 -10.05 -7.01
N PRO A 89 8.20 -9.72 -5.78
CA PRO A 89 9.08 -9.63 -4.63
C PRO A 89 9.78 -10.98 -4.38
N SER A 90 11.09 -10.94 -4.19
CA SER A 90 11.89 -12.14 -3.88
C SER A 90 12.58 -12.01 -2.52
N GLY A 91 12.86 -13.15 -1.88
CA GLY A 91 13.66 -13.20 -0.64
C GLY A 91 12.97 -12.71 0.63
N ARG A 92 11.64 -12.53 0.64
CA ARG A 92 10.89 -12.03 1.81
C ARG A 92 10.06 -13.14 2.46
N ALA A 93 10.33 -13.40 3.75
CA ALA A 93 9.68 -14.49 4.48
C ALA A 93 8.17 -14.26 4.69
N HIS A 94 7.75 -13.00 4.83
CA HIS A 94 6.36 -12.57 5.03
C HIS A 94 5.53 -12.48 3.74
N VAL A 95 6.09 -12.86 2.59
CA VAL A 95 5.43 -12.77 1.29
C VAL A 95 5.30 -14.14 0.66
N ARG A 96 4.12 -14.47 0.12
CA ARG A 96 3.91 -15.63 -0.76
C ARG A 96 3.20 -15.19 -2.02
N ILE A 97 3.58 -15.77 -3.15
CA ILE A 97 2.98 -15.50 -4.45
C ILE A 97 2.33 -16.79 -4.93
N LEU A 98 1.06 -16.70 -5.26
CA LEU A 98 0.29 -17.78 -5.87
C LEU A 98 0.00 -17.40 -7.31
N THR A 99 0.15 -18.37 -8.20
CA THR A 99 -0.23 -18.19 -9.60
C THR A 99 -1.72 -18.48 -9.75
N LEU A 100 -2.44 -17.55 -10.37
CA LEU A 100 -3.85 -17.72 -10.75
C LEU A 100 -3.96 -18.72 -11.90
N GLU A 101 -5.01 -19.54 -11.87
CA GLU A 101 -5.41 -20.38 -12.99
C GLU A 101 -5.86 -19.52 -14.18
N SER A 102 -5.93 -20.11 -15.37
CA SER A 102 -6.30 -19.40 -16.61
C SER A 102 -7.71 -18.79 -16.56
N ASP A 103 -8.59 -19.27 -15.67
CA ASP A 103 -9.93 -18.73 -15.44
C ASP A 103 -9.97 -17.65 -14.33
N GLY A 104 -8.81 -17.28 -13.79
CA GLY A 104 -8.65 -16.28 -12.73
C GLY A 104 -8.96 -16.79 -11.33
N ARG A 105 -9.14 -18.11 -11.16
CA ARG A 105 -9.31 -18.72 -9.84
C ARG A 105 -7.98 -19.01 -9.18
N VAL A 106 -8.03 -19.14 -7.87
CA VAL A 106 -6.92 -19.65 -7.07
C VAL A 106 -7.43 -20.85 -6.30
N ASP A 107 -6.61 -21.89 -6.22
CA ASP A 107 -6.88 -23.05 -5.39
C ASP A 107 -7.05 -22.61 -3.92
N PRO A 108 -8.24 -22.86 -3.31
CA PRO A 108 -8.48 -22.51 -1.92
C PRO A 108 -7.51 -23.17 -0.93
N GLU A 109 -7.02 -24.37 -1.22
CA GLU A 109 -6.08 -25.08 -0.35
C GLU A 109 -4.69 -24.43 -0.40
N ALA A 110 -4.18 -24.18 -1.60
CA ALA A 110 -2.94 -23.41 -1.80
C ALA A 110 -3.02 -22.01 -1.15
N LEU A 111 -4.17 -21.34 -1.23
CA LEU A 111 -4.36 -20.04 -0.58
C LEU A 111 -4.25 -20.13 0.95
N LEU A 112 -4.93 -21.11 1.56
CA LEU A 112 -4.88 -21.28 3.01
C LEU A 112 -3.46 -21.63 3.48
N ALA A 113 -2.77 -22.52 2.79
CA ALA A 113 -1.38 -22.86 3.08
C ALA A 113 -0.45 -21.64 2.97
N ALA A 114 -0.65 -20.80 1.94
CA ALA A 114 0.11 -19.56 1.78
C ALA A 114 -0.16 -18.56 2.91
N VAL A 115 -1.42 -18.41 3.34
CA VAL A 115 -1.80 -17.56 4.45
C VAL A 115 -1.15 -18.04 5.76
N GLU A 116 -1.25 -19.33 6.08
CA GLU A 116 -0.62 -19.91 7.27
C GLU A 116 0.89 -19.68 7.27
N ALA A 117 1.54 -19.81 6.11
CA ALA A 117 2.98 -19.61 5.96
C ALA A 117 3.43 -18.15 6.19
N VAL A 118 2.60 -17.15 5.89
CA VAL A 118 2.95 -15.72 6.09
C VAL A 118 2.50 -15.16 7.43
N VAL A 119 1.38 -15.65 7.97
CA VAL A 119 0.86 -15.17 9.26
C VAL A 119 1.71 -15.71 10.40
N GLY A 120 2.09 -17.01 10.36
CA GLY A 120 2.91 -17.65 11.39
C GLY A 120 2.40 -17.46 12.83
N PRO A 121 3.14 -17.91 13.85
CA PRO A 121 2.85 -17.57 15.25
C PRO A 121 3.39 -16.16 15.58
N ARG A 122 2.94 -15.10 14.89
CA ARG A 122 3.38 -13.73 15.20
C ARG A 122 2.61 -13.21 16.41
N ARG A 123 3.36 -12.96 17.50
CA ARG A 123 2.91 -12.24 18.70
C ARG A 123 2.39 -10.86 18.30
N ARG A 124 1.19 -10.52 18.77
CA ARG A 124 0.67 -9.15 18.78
C ARG A 124 1.68 -8.23 19.47
N THR A 125 2.53 -7.54 18.71
CA THR A 125 3.10 -6.28 19.18
C THR A 125 2.03 -5.23 18.93
N SER A 126 1.02 -5.20 19.80
CA SER A 126 0.27 -3.98 20.05
C SER A 126 1.25 -3.00 20.71
N GLY A 127 2.04 -2.36 19.86
CA GLY A 127 3.02 -1.36 20.22
C GLY A 127 2.89 -0.29 19.16
N VAL A 128 1.89 0.58 19.35
CA VAL A 128 1.95 1.91 18.75
C VAL A 128 3.27 2.50 19.24
N ALA A 129 4.28 2.53 18.37
CA ALA A 129 5.44 3.37 18.62
C ALA A 129 4.91 4.79 18.79
N PRO A 130 5.32 5.54 19.83
CA PRO A 130 4.85 6.90 20.00
C PRO A 130 5.24 7.68 18.75
N VAL A 131 4.24 8.30 18.12
CA VAL A 131 4.45 9.32 17.10
C VAL A 131 5.41 10.33 17.73
N VAL A 132 6.64 10.36 17.20
CA VAL A 132 7.59 11.42 17.53
C VAL A 132 6.94 12.71 17.06
N SER A 133 6.49 13.51 18.02
CA SER A 133 6.01 14.87 17.78
C SER A 133 7.10 15.61 17.00
N ALA A 134 6.77 16.04 15.78
CA ALA A 134 7.59 16.99 15.06
C ALA A 134 7.69 18.28 15.88
N PRO A 135 8.88 18.92 15.97
CA PRO A 135 8.98 20.23 16.59
C PRO A 135 8.20 21.24 15.75
N GLU A 136 7.38 22.04 16.43
CA GLU A 136 6.66 23.17 15.87
C GLU A 136 7.62 24.07 15.09
N ALA A 137 7.42 24.15 13.77
CA ALA A 137 8.12 25.11 12.93
C ALA A 137 7.46 26.47 13.14
N GLU A 138 8.15 27.33 13.89
CA GLU A 138 7.76 28.72 14.07
C GLU A 138 7.61 29.46 12.74
N ALA A 139 6.52 30.21 12.65
CA ALA A 139 6.25 31.15 11.57
C ALA A 139 7.29 32.28 11.59
N GLY A 140 8.01 32.45 10.48
CA GLY A 140 9.01 33.51 10.36
C GLY A 140 9.25 33.91 8.90
N THR A 141 8.46 34.88 8.45
CA THR A 141 8.81 35.95 7.51
C THR A 141 9.70 35.62 6.30
N THR A 142 9.06 35.60 5.13
CA THR A 142 9.69 35.77 3.82
C THR A 142 10.50 37.07 3.73
N PRO A 143 11.78 37.05 3.34
CA PRO A 143 12.46 38.24 2.80
C PRO A 143 12.44 38.21 1.26
N ALA A 144 12.17 39.38 0.70
CA ALA A 144 12.04 39.67 -0.71
C ALA A 144 13.30 39.38 -1.53
N ALA A 145 13.08 39.04 -2.81
CA ALA A 145 14.12 38.84 -3.82
C ALA A 145 15.02 40.09 -3.98
N PRO A 146 16.36 39.94 -4.10
CA PRO A 146 17.24 41.06 -4.36
C PRO A 146 17.14 41.53 -5.82
N VAL A 147 16.90 42.84 -5.95
CA VAL A 147 16.91 43.63 -7.19
C VAL A 147 18.27 43.54 -7.88
N ALA A 148 18.27 43.26 -9.19
CA ALA A 148 19.45 43.24 -10.03
C ALA A 148 20.06 44.66 -10.17
N PRO A 149 21.39 44.82 -10.09
CA PRO A 149 22.03 46.09 -10.41
C PRO A 149 22.17 46.29 -11.94
N GLU A 150 21.82 47.50 -12.37
CA GLU A 150 22.03 48.07 -13.72
C GLU A 150 23.50 48.04 -14.17
N PRO A 151 23.78 47.92 -15.48
CA PRO A 151 25.13 47.76 -16.01
C PRO A 151 25.90 49.09 -16.09
N PRO A 152 27.21 49.12 -15.82
CA PRO A 152 28.04 50.27 -16.15
C PRO A 152 28.47 50.27 -17.63
N ALA A 153 28.76 51.48 -18.09
CA ALA A 153 28.88 51.91 -19.48
C ALA A 153 30.14 51.45 -20.23
N VAL A 154 29.97 51.51 -21.56
CA VAL A 154 30.90 51.31 -22.69
C VAL A 154 32.25 52.03 -22.52
N SER A 155 33.34 51.39 -22.95
CA SER A 155 34.50 52.09 -23.50
C SER A 155 35.24 51.23 -24.53
N ASP A 156 35.45 51.82 -25.71
CA ASP A 156 36.16 51.35 -26.89
C ASP A 156 37.65 51.03 -26.64
N ALA A 157 38.18 50.01 -27.34
CA ALA A 157 39.49 50.06 -27.99
C ALA A 157 39.81 48.76 -28.79
N THR A 158 39.63 48.86 -30.11
CA THR A 158 40.65 48.65 -31.18
C THR A 158 41.63 47.47 -31.16
N SER A 159 41.77 46.86 -32.37
CA SER A 159 42.92 46.09 -32.92
C SER A 159 42.98 44.61 -32.54
N LEU A 160 43.12 43.63 -33.45
CA LEU A 160 43.59 43.55 -34.85
C LEU A 160 42.92 42.35 -35.54
#